data_AF-A0A5C7QC83-F1
#
_entry.id   AF-A0A5C7QC83-F1
#
_cell.length_a   1.000
_cell.length_b   1.000
_cell.length_c   1.000
_cell.angle_alpha   90.00
_cell.angle_beta   90.00
_cell.angle_gamma   90.00
#
_symmetry.space_group_name_H-M   'P 1'
#
loop_
_entity.id
_entity.type
_entity.pdbx_description
1 polymer ?
#
loop_
_entity_poly.entity_id
_entity_poly.type
_entity_poly.pdbx_seq_one_letter_code
_entity_poly.pdbx_strand_id
1 'polypeptide(L)'
;MPQLYNLKAGVSTEADLVAAPEHYQVLAANGAAAITNGIAIITKATACAVTLGTPTSAQNGTKITFISATAAAHTVAAATIGFNAGDAAKDTGTFGGAIGDGFTCIAYEGEWLVTSATNVTFA
;
A
#
# COMPACT_ATOMS: atom_id res chain seq x y z
N MET A 1 1.09 -14.35 38.12
CA MET A 1 2.43 -14.57 37.53
C MET A 1 2.37 -14.13 36.08
N PRO A 2 3.38 -13.43 35.52
CA PRO A 2 3.40 -13.15 34.09
C PRO A 2 3.42 -14.49 33.34
N GLN A 3 2.49 -14.65 32.39
CA GLN A 3 2.40 -15.87 31.60
C GLN A 3 3.54 -15.90 30.59
N LEU A 4 4.30 -16.99 30.56
CA LEU A 4 5.29 -17.23 29.50
C LEU A 4 4.53 -17.61 28.21
N TYR A 5 4.69 -16.82 27.15
CA TYR A 5 4.14 -17.16 25.83
C TYR A 5 5.09 -18.12 25.09
N ASN A 6 4.58 -19.31 24.75
CA ASN A 6 5.28 -20.25 23.88
C ASN A 6 4.79 -20.07 22.43
N LEU A 7 5.39 -19.13 21.71
CA LEU A 7 5.11 -18.90 20.30
C LEU A 7 5.77 -19.99 19.44
N LYS A 8 5.07 -20.44 18.39
CA LYS A 8 5.63 -21.31 17.35
C LYS A 8 6.13 -20.47 16.17
N ALA A 9 7.00 -21.04 15.34
CA ALA A 9 7.40 -20.37 14.11
C ALA A 9 6.16 -20.15 13.21
N GLY A 10 5.96 -18.93 12.71
CA GLY A 10 4.84 -18.56 11.82
C GLY A 10 3.51 -18.22 12.51
N VAL A 11 3.46 -18.11 13.84
CA VAL A 11 2.23 -17.78 14.58
C VAL A 11 2.30 -16.46 15.37
N SER A 12 3.41 -15.72 15.26
CA SER A 12 3.55 -14.39 15.85
C SER A 12 3.09 -13.31 14.84
N THR A 13 2.31 -12.34 15.33
CA THR A 13 1.66 -11.26 14.57
C THR A 13 1.86 -9.92 15.29
N GLU A 14 1.26 -8.83 14.81
CA GLU A 14 1.28 -7.53 15.51
C GLU A 14 0.64 -7.61 16.93
N ALA A 15 0.00 -8.72 17.29
CA ALA A 15 -0.69 -8.95 18.57
C ALA A 15 0.21 -9.49 19.70
N ASP A 16 1.46 -9.84 19.44
CA ASP A 16 2.46 -9.93 20.51
C ASP A 16 2.85 -8.55 21.07
N LEU A 17 2.33 -7.48 20.45
CA LEU A 17 2.57 -6.09 20.81
C LEU A 17 1.35 -5.55 21.59
N VAL A 18 1.56 -5.06 22.82
CA VAL A 18 0.50 -4.62 23.75
C VAL A 18 -0.25 -3.36 23.29
N ALA A 19 0.30 -2.58 22.34
CA ALA A 19 -0.29 -1.36 21.79
C ALA A 19 0.43 -0.89 20.50
N ALA A 20 0.75 -1.80 19.57
CA ALA A 20 1.44 -1.37 18.35
C ALA A 20 0.50 -0.65 17.37
N PRO A 21 0.99 0.40 16.68
CA PRO A 21 0.27 1.00 15.57
C PRO A 21 0.06 -0.02 14.43
N GLU A 22 -0.83 0.28 13.49
CA GLU A 22 -1.00 -0.52 12.27
C GLU A 22 0.35 -0.75 11.59
N HIS A 23 0.54 -1.95 11.01
CA HIS A 23 1.71 -2.26 10.21
C HIS A 23 1.87 -1.21 9.10
N TYR A 24 3.06 -0.60 9.02
CA TYR A 24 3.34 0.42 8.01
C TYR A 24 4.72 0.22 7.37
N GLN A 25 4.82 0.62 6.11
CA GLN A 25 6.07 0.75 5.38
C GLN A 25 6.31 2.21 4.99
N VAL A 26 7.58 2.63 5.01
CA VAL A 26 7.99 3.98 4.60
C VAL A 26 8.59 3.93 3.21
N LEU A 27 8.02 4.71 2.29
CA LEU A 27 8.50 4.87 0.93
C LEU A 27 9.23 6.22 0.80
N ALA A 28 10.52 6.23 1.12
CA ALA A 28 11.36 7.44 1.13
C ALA A 28 12.08 7.75 -0.20
N ALA A 29 11.99 6.84 -1.17
CA ALA A 29 12.60 6.95 -2.49
C ALA A 29 11.74 6.20 -3.52
N ASN A 30 12.04 6.39 -4.82
CA ASN A 30 11.39 5.62 -5.88
C ASN A 30 11.66 4.13 -5.68
N GLY A 31 10.69 3.28 -5.99
CA GLY A 31 10.85 1.83 -5.89
C GLY A 31 9.54 1.08 -5.66
N ALA A 32 9.67 -0.21 -5.42
CA ALA A 32 8.52 -1.09 -5.22
C ALA A 32 7.98 -0.99 -3.79
N ALA A 33 6.66 -0.93 -3.65
CA ALA A 33 5.98 -1.17 -2.40
C ALA A 33 5.85 -2.68 -2.13
N ALA A 34 6.04 -3.09 -0.88
CA ALA A 34 5.82 -4.46 -0.47
C ALA A 34 4.31 -4.76 -0.43
N ILE A 35 3.89 -5.90 -1.00
CA ILE A 35 2.50 -6.37 -0.93
C ILE A 35 2.24 -6.95 0.45
N THR A 36 1.76 -6.12 1.36
CA THR A 36 1.48 -6.46 2.77
C THR A 36 0.28 -5.65 3.26
N ASN A 37 -0.46 -6.17 4.22
CA ASN A 37 -1.53 -5.40 4.84
C ASN A 37 -0.97 -4.15 5.54
N GLY A 38 -1.73 -3.06 5.49
CA GLY A 38 -1.47 -1.86 6.27
C GLY A 38 -1.25 -0.60 5.44
N ILE A 39 -0.35 0.27 5.90
CA ILE A 39 -0.17 1.62 5.35
C ILE A 39 1.21 1.76 4.68
N ALA A 40 1.23 2.26 3.45
CA ALA A 40 2.43 2.71 2.77
C ALA A 40 2.51 4.24 2.84
N ILE A 41 3.37 4.75 3.72
CA ILE A 41 3.56 6.19 3.92
C ILE A 41 4.68 6.68 3.01
N ILE A 42 4.37 7.56 2.07
CA ILE A 42 5.34 8.15 1.15
C ILE A 42 5.92 9.42 1.78
N THR A 43 7.23 9.43 2.03
CA THR A 43 7.91 10.53 2.76
C THR A 43 8.93 11.28 1.91
N LYS A 44 9.11 10.88 0.64
CA LYS A 44 10.03 11.56 -0.28
C LYS A 44 9.60 13.02 -0.46
N ALA A 45 10.54 13.96 -0.33
CA ALA A 45 10.24 15.39 -0.42
C ALA A 45 9.82 15.85 -1.82
N THR A 46 10.14 15.07 -2.84
CA THR A 46 9.77 15.31 -4.25
C THR A 46 8.92 14.16 -4.77
N ALA A 47 8.39 14.30 -6.00
CA ALA A 47 7.62 13.26 -6.67
C ALA A 47 8.32 11.89 -6.53
N CYS A 48 7.55 10.91 -6.03
CA CYS A 48 8.02 9.57 -5.74
C CYS A 48 7.32 8.65 -6.71
N ALA A 49 8.09 7.89 -7.48
CA ALA A 49 7.56 6.88 -8.38
C ALA A 49 7.57 5.53 -7.65
N VAL A 50 6.40 5.12 -7.18
CA VAL A 50 6.18 3.84 -6.51
C VAL A 50 5.67 2.84 -7.52
N THR A 51 6.20 1.62 -7.52
CA THR A 51 5.62 0.49 -8.25
C THR A 51 4.93 -0.46 -7.30
N LEU A 52 3.82 -1.04 -7.73
CA LEU A 52 3.06 -2.04 -7.00
C LEU A 52 2.94 -3.28 -7.90
N GLY A 53 3.48 -4.40 -7.45
CA GLY A 53 3.44 -5.64 -8.21
C GLY A 53 2.01 -6.19 -8.39
N THR A 54 1.82 -7.02 -9.40
CA THR A 54 0.60 -7.83 -9.57
C THR A 54 0.42 -8.74 -8.36
N PRO A 55 -0.74 -8.71 -7.68
CA PRO A 55 -1.00 -9.61 -6.57
C PRO A 55 -1.24 -11.02 -7.11
N THR A 56 -1.05 -12.02 -6.26
CA THR A 56 -1.39 -13.42 -6.56
C THR A 56 -2.65 -13.82 -5.79
N SER A 57 -3.29 -14.93 -6.16
CA SER A 57 -4.44 -15.46 -5.42
C SER A 57 -4.12 -15.79 -3.95
N ALA A 58 -2.85 -16.10 -3.64
CA ALA A 58 -2.39 -16.27 -2.26
C ALA A 58 -2.44 -14.98 -1.43
N GLN A 59 -2.54 -13.82 -2.09
CA GLN A 59 -2.61 -12.50 -1.47
C GLN A 59 -4.02 -11.91 -1.47
N ASN A 60 -5.04 -12.67 -1.90
CA ASN A 60 -6.43 -12.24 -1.85
C ASN A 60 -6.80 -11.69 -0.47
N GLY A 61 -7.43 -10.51 -0.47
CA GLY A 61 -7.79 -9.80 0.76
C GLY A 61 -6.72 -8.87 1.32
N THR A 62 -5.50 -8.85 0.75
CA THR A 62 -4.45 -7.91 1.16
C THR A 62 -4.90 -6.48 0.86
N LYS A 63 -5.01 -5.64 1.89
CA LYS A 63 -5.42 -4.24 1.79
C LYS A 63 -4.25 -3.32 2.07
N ILE A 64 -3.95 -2.44 1.11
CA ILE A 64 -2.87 -1.46 1.22
C ILE A 64 -3.45 -0.06 1.10
N THR A 65 -3.11 0.81 2.03
CA THR A 65 -3.43 2.25 1.99
C THR A 65 -2.16 3.03 1.69
N PHE A 66 -2.10 3.70 0.54
CA PHE A 66 -1.02 4.63 0.22
C PHE A 66 -1.38 6.02 0.71
N ILE A 67 -0.49 6.69 1.44
CA ILE A 67 -0.70 8.05 1.96
C ILE A 67 0.56 8.88 1.77
N SER A 68 0.40 10.11 1.28
CA SER A 68 1.47 11.09 1.20
C SER A 68 1.69 11.82 2.52
N ALA A 69 2.94 11.86 2.98
CA ALA A 69 3.38 12.71 4.08
C ALA A 69 4.02 14.03 3.58
N THR A 70 4.04 14.28 2.27
CA THR A 70 4.64 15.50 1.68
C THR A 70 3.71 16.15 0.65
N ALA A 71 3.96 17.43 0.36
CA ALA A 71 3.23 18.17 -0.67
C ALA A 71 3.86 17.94 -2.05
N ALA A 72 3.93 16.68 -2.49
CA ALA A 72 4.48 16.29 -3.78
C ALA A 72 3.53 15.35 -4.53
N ALA A 73 3.46 15.50 -5.85
CA ALA A 73 2.66 14.64 -6.73
C ALA A 73 3.36 13.28 -6.90
N HIS A 74 3.13 12.36 -5.97
CA HIS A 74 3.61 10.99 -6.05
C HIS A 74 2.80 10.17 -7.05
N THR A 75 3.38 9.07 -7.52
CA THR A 75 2.68 8.09 -8.35
C THR A 75 2.82 6.70 -7.75
N VAL A 76 1.76 5.91 -7.84
CA VAL A 76 1.78 4.47 -7.56
C VAL A 76 1.31 3.77 -8.83
N ALA A 77 2.17 2.93 -9.41
CA ALA A 77 1.90 2.25 -10.67
C ALA A 77 1.75 0.74 -10.49
N ALA A 78 0.60 0.19 -10.89
CA ALA A 78 0.32 -1.24 -11.00
C ALA A 78 0.45 -1.67 -12.47
N ALA A 79 1.67 -1.58 -13.00
CA ALA A 79 1.93 -1.78 -14.43
C ALA A 79 1.35 -3.11 -14.96
N THR A 80 0.84 -3.09 -16.19
CA THR A 80 0.21 -4.23 -16.91
C THR A 80 -1.26 -4.47 -16.54
N ILE A 81 -1.59 -4.67 -15.27
CA ILE A 81 -2.97 -4.99 -14.82
C ILE A 81 -3.80 -3.72 -14.55
N GLY A 82 -3.10 -2.64 -14.22
CA GLY A 82 -3.67 -1.41 -13.71
C GLY A 82 -4.52 -1.57 -12.46
N PHE A 83 -5.29 -0.53 -12.17
CA PHE A 83 -6.24 -0.51 -11.07
C PHE A 83 -7.66 -0.73 -11.59
N ASN A 84 -8.43 -1.55 -10.87
CA ASN A 84 -9.80 -1.95 -11.24
C ASN A 84 -9.87 -2.63 -12.61
N ALA A 85 -8.90 -3.52 -12.94
CA ALA A 85 -8.76 -4.13 -14.26
C ALA A 85 -8.76 -3.10 -15.41
N GLY A 86 -8.13 -1.95 -15.16
CA GLY A 86 -8.04 -0.86 -16.12
C GLY A 86 -6.86 -0.97 -17.08
N ASP A 87 -6.02 -2.01 -16.93
CA ASP A 87 -4.81 -2.24 -17.70
C ASP A 87 -3.97 -0.95 -17.80
N ALA A 88 -3.32 -0.72 -18.94
CA ALA A 88 -2.53 0.47 -19.23
C ALA A 88 -3.31 1.80 -19.25
N ALA A 89 -4.66 1.78 -19.19
CA ALA A 89 -5.47 2.99 -19.18
C ALA A 89 -5.75 3.55 -17.78
N LYS A 90 -5.42 2.76 -16.74
CA LYS A 90 -5.53 3.16 -15.32
C LYS A 90 -4.41 2.52 -14.52
N ASP A 91 -3.20 2.47 -15.08
CA ASP A 91 -2.08 1.79 -14.42
C ASP A 91 -1.40 2.66 -13.38
N THR A 92 -1.66 3.96 -13.37
CA THR A 92 -0.94 4.92 -12.54
C THR A 92 -1.91 5.79 -11.72
N GLY A 93 -1.88 5.62 -10.40
CA GLY A 93 -2.49 6.55 -9.46
C GLY A 93 -1.57 7.74 -9.19
N THR A 94 -1.91 8.92 -9.72
CA THR A 94 -1.17 10.18 -9.55
C THR A 94 -1.81 11.04 -8.46
N PHE A 95 -1.03 11.43 -7.46
CA PHE A 95 -1.46 12.21 -6.31
C PHE A 95 -1.49 13.69 -6.69
N GLY A 96 -2.45 14.46 -6.14
CA GLY A 96 -2.65 15.86 -6.46
C GLY A 96 -1.61 16.83 -5.89
N GLY A 97 -0.72 16.37 -4.99
CA GLY A 97 0.40 17.14 -4.48
C GLY A 97 0.16 17.79 -3.11
N ALA A 98 -0.72 17.23 -2.29
CA ALA A 98 -0.94 17.66 -0.91
C ALA A 98 -0.63 16.54 0.10
N ILE A 99 -0.29 16.96 1.33
CA ILE A 99 -0.16 16.02 2.46
C ILE A 99 -1.53 15.39 2.73
N GLY A 100 -1.56 14.07 2.90
CA GLY A 100 -2.79 13.31 3.10
C GLY A 100 -3.45 12.81 1.81
N ASP A 101 -2.94 13.19 0.64
CA ASP A 101 -3.33 12.55 -0.63
C ASP A 101 -3.05 11.05 -0.56
N GLY A 102 -3.93 10.24 -1.11
CA GLY A 102 -3.79 8.79 -0.98
C GLY A 102 -4.99 8.00 -1.46
N PHE A 103 -4.82 6.69 -1.54
CA PHE A 103 -5.87 5.75 -1.91
C PHE A 103 -5.69 4.40 -1.22
N THR A 104 -6.77 3.63 -1.14
CA THR A 104 -6.75 2.25 -0.63
C THR A 104 -7.12 1.28 -1.73
N CYS A 105 -6.36 0.20 -1.88
CA CYS A 105 -6.71 -0.91 -2.77
C CYS A 105 -6.68 -2.27 -2.05
N ILE A 106 -7.45 -3.22 -2.57
CA ILE A 106 -7.50 -4.60 -2.10
C ILE A 106 -7.13 -5.56 -3.23
N ALA A 107 -6.31 -6.57 -2.92
CA ALA A 107 -5.95 -7.63 -3.84
C ALA A 107 -7.10 -8.63 -3.99
N TYR A 108 -7.47 -8.98 -5.22
CA TYR A 108 -8.40 -10.07 -5.50
C TYR A 108 -8.17 -10.66 -6.89
N GLU A 109 -7.90 -11.97 -6.97
CA GLU A 109 -7.78 -12.73 -8.22
C GLU A 109 -6.81 -12.13 -9.25
N GLY A 110 -5.65 -11.61 -8.78
CA GLY A 110 -4.66 -11.00 -9.66
C GLY A 110 -4.84 -9.52 -9.92
N GLU A 111 -5.88 -8.90 -9.35
CA GLU A 111 -6.24 -7.50 -9.56
C GLU A 111 -6.09 -6.63 -8.31
N TRP A 112 -5.89 -5.33 -8.51
CA TRP A 112 -6.01 -4.32 -7.48
C TRP A 112 -7.33 -3.56 -7.61
N LEU A 113 -8.24 -3.78 -6.66
CA LEU A 113 -9.52 -3.06 -6.61
C LEU A 113 -9.40 -1.85 -5.70
N VAL A 114 -9.58 -0.65 -6.24
CA VAL A 114 -9.54 0.60 -5.48
C VAL A 114 -10.86 0.76 -4.73
N THR A 115 -10.76 1.05 -3.43
CA THR A 115 -11.91 1.15 -2.52
C THR A 115 -12.17 2.59 -2.07
N SER A 116 -11.13 3.42 -2.04
CA SER A 116 -11.21 4.84 -1.71
C SER A 116 -10.04 5.58 -2.35
N ALA A 117 -10.25 6.84 -2.69
CA ALA A 117 -9.21 7.72 -3.20
C ALA A 117 -9.48 9.15 -2.72
N THR A 118 -8.44 9.84 -2.28
CA THR A 118 -8.45 11.24 -1.87
C THR A 118 -7.42 11.98 -2.69
N ASN A 119 -7.90 12.82 -3.62
CA ASN A 119 -7.03 13.63 -4.49
C ASN A 119 -6.01 12.78 -5.28
N VAL A 120 -6.47 11.64 -5.83
CA VAL A 120 -5.69 10.77 -6.70
C VAL A 120 -6.43 10.59 -8.02
N THR A 121 -5.72 10.80 -9.13
CA THR A 121 -6.21 10.53 -10.49
C THR A 121 -5.61 9.23 -10.99
N PHE A 122 -6.44 8.31 -11.49
CA PHE A 122 -5.99 7.09 -12.14
C PHE A 122 -6.04 7.27 -13.66
N ALA A 123 -4.90 7.09 -14.32
CA ALA A 123 -4.72 7.20 -15.76
C ALA A 123 -3.67 6.20 -16.25
#